data_AF-A0A6S6UDT2-F1
#
_entry.id   AF-A0A6S6UDT2-F1
#
_cell.length_a   1.000
_cell.length_b   1.000
_cell.length_c   1.000
_cell.angle_alpha   90.00
_cell.angle_beta   90.00
_cell.angle_gamma   90.00
#
_symmetry.space_group_name_H-M   'P 1'
#
loop_
_entity.id
_entity.type
_entity.pdbx_description
1 polymer ?
#
loop_
_entity_poly.entity_id
_entity_poly.type
_entity_poly.pdbx_seq_one_letter_code
_entity_poly.pdbx_strand_id
1 'polypeptide(L)' 'MPKFDQRVEELLAKHPSLTKEEVIKIVTEKNERKKKKRAEKKDRSRSN' A
#
# COMPACT_ATOMS: atom_id res chain seq x y z
N MET A 1 -16.62 2.44 -5.24
CA MET A 1 -15.53 1.49 -4.88
C MET A 1 -14.45 2.24 -4.11
N PRO A 2 -14.03 1.76 -2.93
CA PRO A 2 -12.87 2.27 -2.21
C PRO A 2 -11.60 2.21 -3.06
N LYS A 3 -10.70 3.19 -2.92
CA LYS A 3 -9.40 3.22 -3.64
C LYS A 3 -8.51 2.01 -3.35
N PHE A 4 -8.76 1.33 -2.22
CA PHE A 4 -8.08 0.09 -1.87
C PHE A 4 -8.60 -1.06 -2.74
N ASP A 5 -9.91 -1.28 -2.76
CA ASP A 5 -10.53 -2.36 -3.53
C ASP A 5 -10.26 -2.22 -5.02
N GLN A 6 -10.30 -1.01 -5.56
CA GLN A 6 -9.94 -0.75 -6.95
C GLN A 6 -8.49 -1.16 -7.27
N ARG A 7 -7.54 -0.91 -6.36
CA ARG A 7 -6.15 -1.34 -6.53
C ARG A 7 -5.98 -2.84 -6.40
N VAL A 8 -6.77 -3.49 -5.55
CA VAL A 8 -6.76 -4.94 -5.40
C VAL A 8 -7.27 -5.58 -6.69
N GLU A 9 -8.40 -5.10 -7.23
CA GLU A 9 -8.96 -5.58 -8.50
C GLU A 9 -8.01 -5.36 -9.68
N GLU A 10 -7.40 -4.18 -9.80
CA GLU A 10 -6.40 -3.90 -10.84
C GLU A 10 -5.17 -4.82 -10.75
N LEU A 11 -4.69 -5.12 -9.54
CA LEU A 11 -3.53 -6.01 -9.36
C LEU A 11 -3.90 -7.45 -9.69
N LEU A 12 -5.09 -7.90 -9.25
CA LEU A 12 -5.59 -9.24 -9.50
C LEU A 12 -5.82 -9.47 -11.00
N ALA A 13 -6.32 -8.46 -11.72
CA ALA A 13 -6.51 -8.51 -13.16
C ALA A 13 -5.18 -8.62 -13.93
N LYS A 14 -4.10 -7.99 -13.43
CA LYS A 14 -2.76 -8.07 -14.02
C LYS A 14 -1.99 -9.33 -13.63
N HIS A 15 -2.32 -9.89 -12.47
CA HIS A 15 -1.67 -11.05 -11.89
C HIS A 15 -2.72 -12.08 -11.46
N PRO A 16 -3.37 -12.76 -12.42
CA PRO A 16 -4.39 -13.76 -12.11
C PRO A 16 -3.82 -14.99 -11.37
N SER A 17 -2.50 -15.12 -11.30
CA SER A 17 -1.80 -16.14 -10.51
C SER A 17 -1.72 -15.81 -9.02
N LEU A 18 -1.92 -14.55 -8.62
CA LEU A 18 -1.92 -14.14 -7.22
C LEU A 18 -3.32 -14.32 -6.64
N THR A 19 -3.36 -14.79 -5.41
CA THR A 19 -4.61 -14.85 -4.65
C THR A 19 -5.02 -13.46 -4.16
N LYS A 20 -6.32 -13.27 -3.92
CA LYS A 20 -6.85 -12.01 -3.40
C LYS A 20 -6.18 -11.61 -2.07
N GLU A 21 -5.87 -12.59 -1.22
CA GLU A 21 -5.18 -12.37 0.05
C GLU A 21 -3.75 -11.86 -0.12
N GLU A 22 -2.99 -12.44 -1.06
CA GLU A 22 -1.64 -11.97 -1.38
C GLU A 22 -1.66 -10.55 -1.94
N VAL A 23 -2.60 -10.23 -2.82
CA VAL A 23 -2.77 -8.87 -3.35
C VAL A 23 -3.09 -7.88 -2.23
N ILE A 24 -4.01 -8.24 -1.32
CA ILE A 24 -4.35 -7.43 -0.15
C ILE A 24 -3.11 -7.18 0.72
N LYS A 25 -2.31 -8.23 0.97
CA LYS A 25 -1.08 -8.13 1.75
C LYS A 25 -0.08 -7.17 1.10
N ILE A 26 0.15 -7.30 -0.21
CA ILE A 26 1.05 -6.43 -0.98
C ILE A 26 0.63 -4.96 -0.90
N VAL A 27 -0.67 -4.67 -1.10
CA VAL A 27 -1.19 -3.29 -1.05
C VAL A 27 -1.07 -2.72 0.36
N THR A 28 -1.33 -3.53 1.39
CA THR A 28 -1.26 -3.14 2.79
C THR A 28 0.17 -2.83 3.21
N GLU A 29 1.12 -3.73 2.96
CA GLU A 29 2.55 -3.52 3.24
C GLU A 29 3.10 -2.28 2.53
N LYS A 30 2.68 -2.06 1.27
CA LYS A 30 3.05 -0.86 0.50
C LYS A 30 2.54 0.42 1.17
N ASN A 31 1.33 0.41 1.71
CA ASN A 31 0.74 1.55 2.41
C ASN A 31 1.44 1.80 3.74
N GLU A 32 1.75 0.75 4.51
CA GLU A 32 2.49 0.87 5.77
C GLU A 32 3.89 1.44 5.56
N ARG A 33 4.62 0.95 4.56
CA ARG A 33 5.95 1.49 4.20
C ARG A 33 5.86 2.98 3.85
N LYS A 34 4.82 3.39 3.11
CA LYS A 34 4.59 4.81 2.80
C LYS A 34 4.26 5.62 4.06
N LYS A 35 3.49 5.07 5.00
CA LYS A 35 3.15 5.72 6.28
C LYS A 35 4.41 5.92 7.13
N LYS A 36 5.25 4.89 7.28
CA LYS A 36 6.54 4.98 7.98
C LYS A 36 7.44 6.06 7.36
N LYS A 37 7.61 6.07 6.04
CA LYS A 37 8.41 7.09 5.34
C LYS A 37 7.87 8.52 5.51
N ARG A 38 6.54 8.69 5.62
CA ARG A 38 5.92 10.00 5.89
C ARG A 38 6.16 10.45 7.33
N ALA A 39 6.09 9.53 8.29
CA ALA A 39 6.38 9.82 9.69
C ALA A 39 7.83 10.26 9.87
N GLU A 40 8.79 9.50 9.33
CA GLU A 40 10.22 9.83 9.39
C GLU A 40 10.54 11.22 8.79
N LYS A 41 9.90 11.58 7.66
CA LYS A 41 10.02 12.93 7.09
C LYS A 41 9.46 14.02 8.00
N LYS A 42 8.31 13.75 8.63
CA LYS A 42 7.68 14.70 9.55
C LYS A 42 8.53 14.92 10.79
N ASP A 43 9.13 13.86 11.32
CA ASP A 43 10.04 13.95 12.45
C ASP A 43 11.27 14.79 12.08
N ARG A 44 11.91 14.52 10.93
CA ARG A 44 13.05 15.30 10.44
C ARG A 44 12.72 16.77 10.20
N SER A 45 11.52 17.10 9.69
CA SER A 45 11.09 18.50 9.49
C SER A 45 10.72 19.23 10.78
N ARG A 46 10.50 18.51 11.89
CA ARG A 46 10.13 19.10 13.18
C ARG A 46 11.34 19.37 14.07
N SER A 47 12.51 18.80 13.72
CA SER A 47 13.78 18.95 14.44
C SER A 47 14.68 20.08 13.93
N ASN A 48 14.21 20.84 12.93
CA ASN A 48 14.89 22.01 12.33
C ASN A 48 14.06 23.26 12.59
#